data_AF-A0A6C0LKP4-F1
#
_entry.id   AF-A0A6C0LKP4-F1
#
_cell.length_a   1.000
_cell.length_b   1.000
_cell.length_c   1.000
_cell.angle_alpha   90.00
_cell.angle_beta   90.00
_cell.angle_gamma   90.00
#
_symmetry.space_group_name_H-M   'P 1'
#
loop_
_entity.id
_entity.type
_entity.pdbx_description
1 polymer ?
#
loop_
_entity_poly.entity_id
_entity_poly.type
_entity_poly.pdbx_seq_one_letter_code
_entity_poly.pdbx_strand_id
1 'polypeptide(L)' 'NKENKDLYEKYKELADKEDNVIFIGRLANYKYFNMDEAILNSLLCFQNNINK' A
#
# COMPACT_ATOMS: atom_id res chain seq x y z
N ASN A 1 11.72 14.08 -3.29
CA ASN A 1 12.98 13.60 -3.89
C ASN A 1 12.62 12.66 -5.03
N LYS A 2 13.13 12.90 -6.25
CA LYS A 2 12.81 12.09 -7.44
C LYS A 2 13.34 10.66 -7.31
N GLU A 3 14.56 10.50 -6.80
CA GLU A 3 15.21 9.20 -6.62
C GLU A 3 14.39 8.27 -5.70
N ASN A 4 13.85 8.80 -4.60
CA ASN A 4 13.02 8.03 -3.68
C ASN A 4 11.72 7.56 -4.33
N LYS A 5 11.13 8.39 -5.21
CA LYS A 5 9.91 8.04 -5.92
C LYS A 5 10.19 6.95 -6.96
N ASP A 6 11.28 7.10 -7.73
CA ASP A 6 11.71 6.11 -8.71
C ASP A 6 12.04 4.77 -8.04
N LEU A 7 12.64 4.80 -6.85
CA LEU A 7 12.89 3.59 -6.05
C LEU A 7 11.58 2.96 -5.54
N TYR A 8 10.64 3.77 -5.06
CA TYR A 8 9.33 3.30 -4.63
C TYR A 8 8.57 2.59 -5.76
N GLU A 9 8.55 3.14 -6.97
CA GLU A 9 7.86 2.50 -8.10
C GLU A 9 8.45 1.12 -8.42
N LYS A 10 9.79 0.95 -8.33
CA LYS A 10 10.43 -0.36 -8.51
C LYS A 10 9.96 -1.38 -7.47
N TYR A 11 9.85 -0.98 -6.20
CA TYR A 11 9.36 -1.87 -5.15
C TYR A 11 7.86 -2.16 -5.29
N LYS A 12 7.09 -1.18 -5.78
CA LYS A 12 5.68 -1.35 -6.05
C LYS A 12 5.44 -2.39 -7.15
N GLU A 13 6.22 -2.36 -8.23
CA GLU A 13 6.17 -3.38 -9.29
C GLU A 13 6.51 -4.79 -8.79
N LEU A 14 7.35 -4.91 -7.76
CA LEU A 14 7.65 -6.19 -7.12
C LEU A 14 6.51 -6.63 -6.20
N ALA A 15 5.96 -5.70 -5.42
CA ALA A 15 4.81 -5.95 -4.55
C ALA A 15 3.56 -6.40 -5.33
N ASP A 16 3.31 -5.81 -6.51
CA ASP A 16 2.19 -6.15 -7.37
C ASP A 16 2.28 -7.58 -7.96
N LYS A 17 3.45 -8.24 -7.87
CA LYS A 17 3.64 -9.65 -8.31
C LYS A 17 3.38 -10.67 -7.20
N GLU A 18 3.19 -10.23 -5.96
CA GLU A 18 2.97 -11.12 -4.82
C GLU A 18 1.46 -11.39 -4.63
N ASP A 19 0.96 -12.47 -5.24
CA ASP A 19 -0.48 -12.78 -5.27
C ASP A 19 -1.12 -13.01 -3.89
N ASN A 20 -0.32 -13.39 -2.89
CA ASN A 20 -0.80 -13.76 -1.55
C ASN A 20 -0.46 -12.73 -0.47
N VAL A 21 0.12 -11.59 -0.84
CA VAL A 21 0.58 -10.57 0.11
C VAL A 21 -0.05 -9.22 -0.24
N ILE A 22 -0.64 -8.58 0.76
CA ILE A 22 -1.27 -7.27 0.59
C ILE A 22 -0.49 -6.23 1.39
N PHE A 23 0.14 -5.30 0.68
CA PHE A 23 0.95 -4.24 1.25
C PHE A 23 0.10 -2.97 1.49
N ILE A 24 -0.12 -2.60 2.75
CA ILE A 24 -0.94 -1.44 3.14
C ILE A 24 -0.31 -0.56 4.23
N GLY A 25 -0.78 0.67 4.33
CA GLY A 25 -0.39 1.63 5.35
C GLY A 25 0.74 2.57 4.95
N ARG A 26 1.15 3.43 5.88
CA ARG A 26 2.06 4.57 5.62
C ARG A 26 3.39 4.16 5.01
N LEU A 27 3.99 3.10 5.54
CA LEU A 27 5.29 2.61 5.10
C LEU A 27 5.18 1.85 3.76
N ALA A 28 4.18 0.99 3.62
CA ALA A 28 3.96 0.19 2.42
C ALA A 28 3.62 1.05 1.20
N ASN A 29 2.76 2.06 1.37
CA ASN A 29 2.34 2.93 0.28
C ASN A 29 3.27 4.12 0.05
N TYR A 30 4.34 4.26 0.85
CA TYR A 30 5.24 5.43 0.85
C TYR A 30 4.47 6.77 0.86
N LYS A 31 3.41 6.82 1.67
CA LYS A 31 2.49 7.96 1.77
C LYS A 31 2.33 8.39 3.21
N TYR A 32 2.23 9.69 3.43
CA TYR A 32 1.87 10.19 4.75
C TYR A 32 0.39 9.89 5.01
N PHE A 33 0.13 9.19 6.11
CA PHE A 33 -1.21 8.97 6.62
C PHE A 33 -1.28 9.42 8.08
N ASN A 34 -2.39 10.06 8.44
CA ASN A 34 -2.83 10.19 9.81
C ASN A 34 -3.36 8.84 10.35
N MET A 35 -3.60 8.77 11.66
CA MET A 35 -3.99 7.50 12.31
C MET A 35 -5.35 6.99 11.82
N ASP A 36 -6.31 7.87 11.66
CA ASP A 36 -7.64 7.60 11.12
C ASP A 36 -7.58 7.15 9.65
N GLU A 37 -6.75 7.80 8.82
CA GLU A 37 -6.54 7.41 7.42
C GLU A 37 -5.93 6.00 7.31
N ALA A 38 -5.01 5.64 8.20
CA ALA A 38 -4.43 4.30 8.23
C ALA A 38 -5.47 3.22 8.59
N ILE A 39 -6.36 3.52 9.56
CA ILE A 39 -7.46 2.62 9.93
C ILE A 39 -8.44 2.48 8.77
N LEU A 40 -8.87 3.59 8.17
CA LEU A 40 -9.79 3.59 7.04
C LEU A 40 -9.21 2.82 5.85
N ASN A 41 -7.94 3.02 5.52
CA ASN A 41 -7.26 2.30 4.44
C ASN A 41 -7.28 0.78 4.66
N SER A 42 -7.08 0.34 5.90
CA SER A 42 -7.10 -1.07 6.28
C SER A 42 -8.50 -1.68 6.11
N LEU A 43 -9.54 -0.97 6.56
CA LEU A 43 -10.93 -1.39 6.41
C LEU A 43 -11.36 -1.48 4.94
N LEU A 44 -11.04 -0.45 4.13
CA LEU A 44 -11.33 -0.45 2.70
C LEU A 44 -10.61 -1.59 1.97
N CYS A 45 -9.34 -1.81 2.32
CA CYS A 45 -8.57 -2.90 1.76
C CYS A 45 -9.21 -4.25 2.06
N PHE A 46 -9.60 -4.49 3.31
CA PHE A 46 -10.27 -5.72 3.71
C PHE A 46 -11.60 -5.94 2.96
N GLN A 47 -12.44 -4.90 2.88
CA GLN A 47 -13.73 -4.96 2.20
C GLN A 47 -13.58 -5.26 0.68
N ASN A 48 -12.57 -4.69 0.03
CA ASN A 48 -12.31 -4.93 -1.40
C ASN A 48 -11.82 -6.34 -1.71
N ASN A 49 -11.20 -7.03 -0.74
CA ASN A 49 -10.63 -8.35 -0.93
C ASN A 49 -11.55 -9.49 -0.49
N ILE A 50 -12.55 -9.23 0.38
CA ILE A 50 -13.54 -10.24 0.79
C ILE A 50 -14.70 -10.40 -0.19
N ASN A 51 -15.02 -9.35 -0.95
CA ASN A 51 -16.09 -9.39 -1.96
C ASN A 51 -15.61 -9.80 -3.36
N LYS A 52 -14.38 -10.33 -3.47
CA LYS A 52 -13.86 -10.97 -4.67
C LYS A 52 -14.02 -12.48 -4.55
#